data_AF-A0A947JMK0-F1
#
_entry.id   AF-A0A947JMK0-F1
#
_cell.length_a   1.000
_cell.length_b   1.000
_cell.length_c   1.000
_cell.angle_alpha   90.00
_cell.angle_beta   90.00
_cell.angle_gamma   90.00
#
_symmetry.space_group_name_H-M   'P 1'
#
loop_
_entity.id
_entity.type
_entity.pdbx_description
1 polymer ?
#
loop_
_entity_poly.entity_id
_entity_poly.type
_entity_poly.pdbx_seq_one_letter_code
_entity_poly.pdbx_strand_id
1 'polypeptide(L)'
;MKYKKLTVEEEQVIEHKGTEPAFSGEYDRHFGNGGYFCRRCDSKLYNSEDKFDAHCGWPSFDQEVAGAVKRLPDADGRRVEIQCASCNAHLGHVFEGEQMTEKNTRHCVNSISLVFKSNGEAK
;
A
#
# COMPACT_ATOMS: atom_id res chain seq x y z
N MET A 1 4.66 -20.13 -4.85
CA MET A 1 5.51 -18.93 -4.68
C MET A 1 6.20 -19.00 -3.33
N LYS A 2 7.47 -18.58 -3.22
CA LYS A 2 8.20 -18.54 -1.94
C LYS A 2 7.96 -17.16 -1.32
N TYR A 3 7.16 -17.10 -0.25
CA TYR A 3 6.92 -15.85 0.48
C TYR A 3 8.12 -15.49 1.35
N LYS A 4 8.35 -14.19 1.53
CA LYS A 4 9.34 -13.70 2.49
C LYS A 4 8.87 -14.01 3.91
N LYS A 5 9.83 -14.30 4.79
CA LYS A 5 9.56 -14.41 6.22
C LYS A 5 9.26 -13.02 6.76
N LEU A 6 8.15 -12.90 7.47
CA LEU A 6 7.71 -11.65 8.08
C LEU A 6 8.22 -11.56 9.53
N THR A 7 8.41 -10.34 10.02
CA THR A 7 8.56 -10.07 11.46
C THR A 7 7.20 -10.17 12.15
N VAL A 8 7.17 -10.25 13.48
CA VAL A 8 5.91 -10.28 14.24
C VAL A 8 5.03 -9.06 13.92
N GLU A 9 5.63 -7.87 13.82
CA GLU A 9 4.92 -6.63 13.48
C GLU A 9 4.36 -6.66 12.06
N GLU A 10 5.17 -7.16 11.11
CA GLU A 10 4.73 -7.35 9.72
C GLU A 10 3.58 -8.36 9.64
N GLU A 11 3.62 -9.47 10.39
CA GLU A 11 2.54 -10.46 10.45
C GLU A 11 1.23 -9.86 10.98
N GLN A 12 1.30 -9.04 12.04
CA GLN A 12 0.12 -8.38 12.61
C GLN A 12 -0.61 -7.50 11.59
N VAL A 13 0.13 -6.79 10.73
CA VAL A 13 -0.49 -5.95 9.70
C VAL A 13 -0.86 -6.75 8.45
N ILE A 14 0.09 -7.54 7.91
CA ILE A 14 -0.04 -8.19 6.60
C ILE A 14 -0.97 -9.41 6.64
N GLU A 15 -0.95 -10.20 7.72
CA GLU A 15 -1.74 -11.43 7.84
C GLU A 15 -2.98 -11.25 8.71
N HIS A 16 -2.85 -10.49 9.80
CA HIS A 16 -3.96 -10.25 10.73
C HIS A 16 -4.75 -8.97 10.44
N LYS A 17 -4.51 -8.33 9.28
CA LYS A 17 -5.23 -7.13 8.81
C LYS A 17 -5.20 -5.97 9.81
N GLY A 18 -4.10 -5.85 10.54
CA GLY A 18 -3.84 -4.72 11.41
C GLY A 18 -3.59 -3.44 10.63
N THR A 19 -3.38 -2.34 11.35
CA THR A 19 -3.02 -1.05 10.77
C THR A 19 -1.87 -0.47 11.58
N GLU A 20 -0.82 0.00 10.90
CA GLU A 20 0.29 0.69 11.59
C GLU A 20 -0.21 2.03 12.17
N PRO A 21 0.37 2.55 13.26
CA PRO A 21 -0.01 3.85 13.78
C PRO A 21 0.15 4.96 12.74
N ALA A 22 -0.76 5.95 12.76
CA ALA A 22 -0.65 7.11 11.86
C ALA A 22 0.67 7.85 12.08
N PHE A 23 1.27 8.32 10.99
CA PHE A 23 2.52 9.09 10.93
C PHE A 23 3.78 8.35 11.43
N SER A 24 3.70 7.05 11.73
CA SER A 24 4.86 6.26 12.16
C SER A 24 5.52 5.46 11.03
N GLY A 25 4.83 5.29 9.91
CA GLY A 25 5.29 4.47 8.80
C GLY A 25 6.44 5.10 8.02
N GLU A 26 7.41 4.26 7.60
CA GLU A 26 8.60 4.67 6.82
C GLU A 26 8.24 5.46 5.54
N TYR A 27 7.10 5.14 4.92
CA TYR A 27 6.75 5.67 3.60
C TYR A 27 5.68 6.75 3.61
N ASP A 28 5.17 7.16 4.77
CA ASP A 28 4.19 8.25 4.90
C ASP A 28 4.70 9.52 4.20
N ARG A 29 5.84 10.04 4.66
CA ARG A 29 6.49 11.25 4.12
C ARG A 29 7.60 10.98 3.10
N HIS A 30 7.66 9.78 2.54
CA HIS A 30 8.65 9.41 1.53
C HIS A 30 8.14 9.70 0.12
N PHE A 31 8.91 10.44 -0.70
CA PHE A 31 8.56 10.79 -2.08
C PHE A 31 9.72 10.55 -3.08
N GLY A 32 10.49 9.46 -2.87
CA GLY A 32 11.55 9.06 -3.79
C GLY A 32 11.02 8.49 -5.11
N ASN A 33 11.79 8.66 -6.20
CA ASN A 33 11.47 8.11 -7.52
C ASN A 33 11.75 6.60 -7.57
N GLY A 34 10.71 5.79 -7.76
CA GLY A 34 10.81 4.34 -7.70
C GLY A 34 9.48 3.61 -7.78
N GLY A 35 9.48 2.36 -7.33
CA GLY A 35 8.29 1.53 -7.20
C GLY A 35 8.09 1.04 -5.78
N TYR A 36 6.82 0.84 -5.41
CA TYR A 36 6.44 0.21 -4.14
C TYR A 36 5.98 -1.22 -4.41
N PHE A 37 6.60 -2.16 -3.72
CA PHE A 37 6.41 -3.60 -3.91
C PHE A 37 5.82 -4.23 -2.66
N CYS A 38 5.11 -5.35 -2.82
CA CYS A 38 4.57 -6.10 -1.69
C CYS A 38 5.71 -6.67 -0.82
N ARG A 39 5.70 -6.36 0.48
CA ARG A 39 6.66 -6.90 1.46
C ARG A 39 6.73 -8.42 1.46
N ARG A 40 5.58 -9.10 1.29
CA ARG A 40 5.47 -10.57 1.36
C ARG A 40 5.95 -11.29 0.10
N CYS A 41 5.70 -10.74 -1.09
CA CYS A 41 5.90 -11.47 -2.36
C CYS A 41 6.65 -10.71 -3.46
N ASP A 42 7.12 -9.48 -3.21
CA ASP A 42 7.82 -8.64 -4.20
C ASP A 42 7.01 -8.28 -5.45
N SER A 43 5.68 -8.47 -5.49
CA SER A 43 4.87 -7.97 -6.60
C SER A 43 4.87 -6.44 -6.62
N LYS A 44 5.02 -5.80 -7.79
CA LYS A 44 4.89 -4.35 -7.91
C LYS A 44 3.44 -3.93 -7.65
N LEU A 45 3.21 -2.99 -6.74
CA LEU A 45 1.87 -2.55 -6.33
C LEU A 45 1.57 -1.13 -6.80
N TYR A 46 2.52 -0.20 -6.62
CA TYR A 46 2.34 1.22 -6.92
C TYR A 46 3.59 1.83 -7.54
N ASN A 47 3.43 2.91 -8.32
CA ASN A 47 4.53 3.76 -8.75
C ASN A 47 4.64 4.97 -7.82
N SER A 48 5.84 5.54 -7.70
CA SER A 48 6.03 6.79 -6.96
C SER A 48 5.29 7.99 -7.56
N GLU A 49 5.06 7.98 -8.88
CA GLU A 49 4.34 9.04 -9.61
C GLU A 49 2.86 9.13 -9.20
N ASP A 50 2.27 8.01 -8.78
CA ASP A 50 0.89 7.93 -8.31
C ASP A 50 0.78 8.27 -6.80
N LYS A 51 1.91 8.49 -6.10
CA LYS A 51 1.92 8.84 -4.67
C LYS A 51 1.66 10.32 -4.47
N PHE A 52 0.81 10.67 -3.50
CA PHE A 52 0.54 12.05 -3.12
C PHE A 52 0.46 12.22 -1.60
N ASP A 53 0.53 13.47 -1.13
CA ASP A 53 0.38 13.78 0.31
C ASP A 53 -1.08 14.02 0.67
N ALA A 54 -1.71 13.00 1.27
CA ALA A 54 -3.08 13.08 1.77
C ALA A 54 -3.18 13.63 3.20
N HIS A 55 -2.05 13.88 3.89
CA HIS A 55 -2.01 14.25 5.31
C HIS A 55 -2.77 13.29 6.25
N CYS A 56 -3.00 12.04 5.83
CA CYS A 56 -3.74 11.05 6.62
C CYS A 56 -2.85 10.24 7.58
N GLY A 57 -1.53 10.31 7.43
CA GLY A 57 -0.55 9.59 8.25
C GLY A 57 -0.15 8.21 7.73
N TRP A 58 -0.54 7.88 6.50
CA TRP A 58 -0.11 6.68 5.78
C TRP A 58 0.21 7.01 4.32
N PRO A 59 1.12 6.27 3.67
CA PRO A 59 1.38 6.45 2.25
C PRO A 59 0.09 6.32 1.44
N SER A 60 -0.17 7.36 0.64
CA SER A 60 -1.39 7.48 -0.17
C SER A 60 -1.05 7.49 -1.65
N PHE A 61 -1.75 6.67 -2.42
CA PHE A 61 -1.62 6.58 -3.87
C PHE A 61 -2.97 6.80 -4.54
N ASP A 62 -3.00 7.42 -5.71
CA ASP A 62 -4.24 7.64 -6.45
C ASP A 62 -4.54 6.54 -7.47
N GLN A 63 -3.55 5.69 -7.75
CA GLN A 63 -3.66 4.59 -8.71
C GLN A 63 -2.71 3.44 -8.36
N GLU A 64 -3.22 2.22 -8.46
CA GLU A 64 -2.44 0.98 -8.44
C GLU A 64 -1.85 0.61 -9.81
N VAL A 65 -0.81 -0.23 -9.79
CA VAL A 65 -0.43 -0.99 -10.99
C VAL A 65 -1.60 -1.90 -11.38
N ALA A 66 -1.97 -1.89 -12.66
CA ALA A 66 -3.11 -2.63 -13.15
C ALA A 66 -3.05 -4.13 -12.76
N GLY A 67 -4.09 -4.60 -12.06
CA GLY A 67 -4.20 -5.98 -11.59
C GLY A 67 -3.32 -6.34 -10.38
N ALA A 68 -2.59 -5.38 -9.80
CA ALA A 68 -1.72 -5.65 -8.66
C ALA A 68 -2.47 -5.71 -7.32
N VAL A 69 -3.63 -5.06 -7.23
CA VAL A 69 -4.42 -4.92 -6.00
C VAL A 69 -5.80 -5.53 -6.19
N LYS A 70 -6.24 -6.28 -5.18
CA LYS A 70 -7.59 -6.82 -5.06
C LYS A 70 -8.37 -5.94 -4.07
N ARG A 71 -9.53 -5.46 -4.50
CA ARG A 71 -10.48 -4.69 -3.69
C ARG A 71 -11.54 -5.62 -3.11
N LEU A 72 -11.71 -5.61 -1.80
CA LEU A 72 -12.64 -6.46 -1.06
C LEU A 72 -13.50 -5.59 -0.13
N PRO A 73 -14.82 -5.57 -0.28
CA PRO A 73 -15.68 -4.86 0.68
C PRO A 73 -15.49 -5.42 2.09
N ASP A 74 -15.31 -4.54 3.07
CA ASP A 74 -15.32 -4.91 4.48
C ASP A 74 -16.72 -5.39 4.90
N ALA A 75 -16.79 -6.16 5.97
CA ALA A 75 -18.06 -6.67 6.51
C ALA A 75 -19.04 -5.55 6.91
N ASP A 76 -18.54 -4.34 7.17
CA ASP A 76 -19.35 -3.16 7.46
C ASP A 76 -19.98 -2.51 6.21
N GLY A 77 -19.54 -2.90 5.01
CA GLY A 77 -20.00 -2.38 3.72
C GLY A 77 -19.63 -0.91 3.44
N ARG A 78 -18.83 -0.28 4.31
CA ARG A 78 -18.46 1.14 4.22
C ARG A 78 -17.06 1.34 3.68
N ARG A 79 -16.16 0.40 3.95
CA ARG A 79 -14.76 0.46 3.52
C ARG A 79 -14.45 -0.66 2.56
N VAL A 80 -13.46 -0.44 1.71
CA VAL A 80 -12.97 -1.44 0.76
C VAL A 80 -11.53 -1.75 1.11
N GLU A 81 -11.30 -2.94 1.66
CA GLU A 81 -9.97 -3.47 1.93
C GLU A 81 -9.23 -3.65 0.61
N ILE A 82 -7.95 -3.28 0.60
CA ILE A 82 -7.03 -3.58 -0.50
C ILE A 82 -6.01 -4.63 -0.06
N GLN A 83 -5.86 -5.65 -0.89
CA GLN A 83 -4.90 -6.73 -0.71
C GLN A 83 -4.01 -6.88 -1.95
N CYS A 84 -2.81 -7.42 -1.77
CA CYS A 84 -1.98 -7.83 -2.90
C CYS A 84 -2.68 -8.94 -3.69
N ALA A 85 -2.90 -8.74 -5.00
CA ALA A 85 -3.54 -9.73 -5.85
C ALA A 85 -2.73 -11.03 -6.01
N SER A 86 -1.41 -10.98 -5.79
CA SER A 86 -0.52 -12.13 -5.94
C SER A 86 -0.45 -13.04 -4.70
N CYS A 87 -0.63 -12.51 -3.49
CA CYS A 87 -0.45 -13.28 -2.25
C CYS A 87 -1.50 -13.03 -1.15
N ASN A 88 -2.51 -12.20 -1.42
CA ASN A 88 -3.56 -11.78 -0.48
C ASN A 88 -3.03 -11.09 0.80
N ALA A 89 -1.80 -10.57 0.78
CA ALA A 89 -1.28 -9.73 1.84
C ALA A 89 -2.18 -8.49 2.02
N HIS A 90 -2.60 -8.21 3.26
CA HIS A 90 -3.29 -6.96 3.57
C HIS A 90 -2.38 -5.77 3.25
N LEU A 91 -2.95 -4.74 2.61
CA LEU A 91 -2.25 -3.51 2.29
C LEU A 91 -2.84 -2.31 3.05
N GLY A 92 -4.16 -2.23 3.17
CA GLY A 92 -4.88 -1.13 3.80
C GLY A 92 -6.29 -1.00 3.23
N HIS A 93 -6.71 0.24 2.92
CA HIS A 93 -8.04 0.53 2.37
C HIS A 93 -7.99 1.51 1.19
N VAL A 94 -8.98 1.41 0.31
CA VAL A 94 -9.22 2.39 -0.75
C VAL A 94 -10.48 3.20 -0.47
N PHE A 95 -10.41 4.49 -0.77
CA PHE A 95 -11.48 5.47 -0.66
C PHE A 95 -11.67 6.14 -2.02
N GLU A 96 -12.92 6.42 -2.39
CA GLU A 96 -13.28 7.05 -3.66
C GLU A 96 -14.20 8.24 -3.37
N GLY A 97 -14.11 9.30 -4.18
CA GLY A 97 -15.01 10.46 -4.05
C GLY A 97 -14.53 11.59 -3.15
N GLU A 98 -13.32 11.51 -2.58
CA GLU A 98 -12.76 12.50 -1.64
C GLU A 98 -12.20 13.78 -2.31
N GLN A 99 -12.15 13.81 -3.64
CA GLN A 99 -11.73 14.93 -4.50
C GLN A 99 -10.30 15.44 -4.22
N MET A 100 -9.42 14.54 -3.77
CA MET A 100 -8.01 14.88 -3.49
C MET A 100 -7.13 14.88 -4.74
N THR A 101 -7.51 14.10 -5.77
CA THR A 101 -6.81 13.99 -7.05
C THR A 101 -7.84 13.95 -8.19
N GLU A 102 -7.39 14.15 -9.44
CA GLU A 102 -8.26 14.05 -10.63
C GLU A 102 -8.90 12.66 -10.77
N LYS A 103 -8.16 11.61 -10.38
CA LYS A 103 -8.63 10.21 -10.36
C LYS A 103 -9.61 9.93 -9.23
N ASN A 104 -9.73 10.86 -8.27
CA ASN A 104 -10.69 10.84 -7.18
C ASN A 104 -10.71 9.53 -6.37
N THR A 105 -9.54 8.90 -6.27
CA THR A 105 -9.30 7.63 -5.58
C THR A 105 -8.10 7.80 -4.67
N ARG A 106 -8.16 7.24 -3.47
CA ARG A 106 -7.08 7.24 -2.50
C ARG A 106 -6.89 5.85 -1.91
N HIS A 107 -5.79 5.23 -2.28
CA HIS A 107 -5.27 4.01 -1.68
C HIS A 107 -4.46 4.40 -0.44
N CYS A 108 -5.03 4.19 0.74
CA CYS A 108 -4.38 4.41 2.02
C CYS A 108 -3.71 3.11 2.45
N VAL A 109 -2.38 3.04 2.33
CA VAL A 109 -1.61 1.79 2.46
C VAL A 109 -0.74 1.82 3.70
N ASN A 110 -0.55 0.68 4.36
CA ASN A 110 0.43 0.58 5.44
C ASN A 110 1.86 0.49 4.85
N SER A 111 2.77 1.33 5.33
CA SER A 111 4.20 1.32 4.97
C SER A 111 4.83 -0.04 5.24
N ILE A 112 4.49 -0.68 6.36
CA ILE A 112 4.99 -2.01 6.73
C ILE A 112 4.64 -3.10 5.70
N SER A 113 3.58 -2.90 4.91
CA SER A 113 3.17 -3.82 3.84
C SER A 113 3.91 -3.60 2.52
N LEU A 114 4.71 -2.53 2.44
CA LEU A 114 5.43 -2.10 1.25
C LEU A 114 6.95 -2.27 1.41
N VAL A 115 7.63 -2.35 0.27
CA VAL A 115 9.07 -2.21 0.12
C VAL A 115 9.30 -1.24 -1.03
N PHE A 116 9.99 -0.13 -0.77
CA PHE A 116 10.39 0.79 -1.82
C PHE A 116 11.64 0.28 -2.55
N LYS A 117 11.65 0.37 -3.87
CA LYS A 117 12.85 0.16 -4.70
C LYS A 117 13.04 1.38 -5.58
N SER A 118 14.19 2.04 -5.43
CA SER A 118 14.50 3.24 -6.20
C SER A 118 14.73 2.90 -7.67
N ASN A 119 14.37 3.81 -8.58
CA ASN A 119 14.68 3.68 -10.01
C ASN A 119 16.17 3.99 -10.32
N GLY A 120 16.96 4.37 -9.30
CA GLY A 120 18.30 4.94 -9.43
C GLY A 120 19.44 4.07 -8.91
N GLU A 121 19.26 2.77 -8.72
CA GLU A 121 20.38 1.85 -8.51
C GLU A 121 20.89 1.33 -9.87
N ALA A 122 21.55 2.21 -10.63
CA ALA A 122 22.70 1.74 -11.38
C ALA A 122 23.81 1.47 -10.36
N LYS A 123 24.31 0.22 -10.34
CA LYS A 123 25.52 -0.16 -9.60
C LYS A 123 26.67 0.81 -9.83
#